data_AF-A0A348WH27-F1
#
_entry.id   AF-A0A348WH27-F1
#
_cell.length_a   1.000
_cell.length_b   1.000
_cell.length_c   1.000
_cell.angle_alpha   90.00
_cell.angle_beta   90.00
_cell.angle_gamma   90.00
#
_symmetry.space_group_name_H-M   'P 1'
#
loop_
_entity.id
_entity.type
_entity.pdbx_description
1 polymer ?
#
loop_
_entity_poly.entity_id
_entity_poly.type
_entity_poly.pdbx_seq_one_letter_code
_entity_poly.pdbx_strand_id
1 'polypeptide(L)'
;FMGPGAAYAHIAMSQAIADAGLEESDIVNPRTGLIAGSGGPSTSAMLAAHQTVLKTGSTKRIGPFAVPKTMCSTISANLSTAFKIKGINYSITSACSTSLHCIGNAAEQIMMGKQ
;
A
#
# COMPACT_ATOMS: atom_id res chain seq x y z
N PHE A 1 -4.42 9.62 -2.81
CA PHE A 1 -4.75 8.30 -3.39
C PHE A 1 -5.27 7.28 -2.38
N MET A 2 -5.22 7.56 -1.08
CA MET A 2 -5.52 6.57 -0.04
C MET A 2 -7.03 6.41 0.23
N GLY A 3 -7.47 5.16 0.41
CA GLY A 3 -8.65 4.86 1.22
C GLY A 3 -8.28 4.81 2.72
N PRO A 4 -9.23 4.63 3.64
CA PRO A 4 -8.96 4.65 5.08
C PRO A 4 -7.85 3.69 5.52
N GLY A 5 -7.85 2.45 5.02
CA GLY A 5 -6.81 1.46 5.35
C GLY A 5 -5.41 1.88 4.93
N ALA A 6 -5.26 2.45 3.72
CA ALA A 6 -3.97 2.96 3.24
C ALA A 6 -3.52 4.22 4.01
N ALA A 7 -4.46 5.04 4.48
CA ALA A 7 -4.15 6.21 5.31
C ALA A 7 -3.63 5.79 6.70
N TYR A 8 -4.25 4.79 7.33
CA TYR A 8 -3.73 4.25 8.59
C TYR A 8 -2.36 3.60 8.40
N ALA A 9 -2.15 2.87 7.30
CA ALA A 9 -0.84 2.30 6.99
C ALA A 9 0.23 3.38 6.80
N HIS A 10 -0.12 4.54 6.23
CA HIS A 10 0.80 5.67 6.09
C HIS A 10 1.21 6.23 7.46
N ILE A 11 0.24 6.44 8.37
CA ILE A 11 0.52 6.88 9.74
C ILE A 11 1.42 5.87 10.47
N ALA A 12 1.10 4.58 10.37
CA ALA A 12 1.89 3.52 11.00
C ALA A 12 3.33 3.47 10.44
N MET A 13 3.51 3.65 9.13
CA MET A 13 4.83 3.69 8.51
C MET A 13 5.63 4.92 8.95
N SER A 14 5.00 6.10 9.05
CA SER A 14 5.64 7.31 9.60
C SER A 14 6.10 7.10 11.03
N GLN A 15 5.28 6.45 11.86
CA GLN A 15 5.65 6.11 13.24
C GLN A 15 6.82 5.12 13.28
N ALA A 16 6.78 4.07 12.47
CA ALA A 16 7.86 3.07 12.43
C ALA A 16 9.20 3.66 11.95
N ILE A 17 9.18 4.54 10.96
CA ILE A 17 10.39 5.26 10.50
C ILE A 17 10.99 6.10 11.63
N ALA A 18 10.15 6.86 12.34
CA ALA A 18 10.59 7.71 13.44
C ALA A 18 11.12 6.88 14.62
N ASP A 19 10.44 5.78 14.97
CA ASP A 19 10.85 4.87 16.04
C ASP A 19 12.19 4.18 15.74
N ALA A 20 12.42 3.80 14.49
CA ALA A 20 13.68 3.22 14.04
C ALA A 20 14.82 4.24 13.86
N GLY A 21 14.53 5.54 13.94
CA GLY A 21 15.52 6.60 13.72
C GLY A 21 16.11 6.62 12.32
N LEU A 22 15.34 6.24 11.30
CA LEU A 22 15.81 6.16 9.92
C LEU A 22 15.80 7.53 9.25
N GLU A 23 16.88 7.84 8.53
CA GLU A 23 17.01 9.04 7.73
C GLU A 23 16.50 8.81 6.29
N GLU A 24 16.28 9.88 5.52
CA GLU A 24 15.76 9.75 4.14
C GLU A 24 16.68 8.88 3.26
N SER A 25 18.01 8.90 3.48
CA SER A 25 18.97 8.05 2.77
C SER A 25 18.80 6.56 3.05
N ASP A 26 18.34 6.20 4.25
CA ASP A 26 18.09 4.80 4.63
C ASP A 26 16.82 4.26 3.96
N ILE A 27 15.88 5.16 3.62
CA ILE A 27 14.59 4.81 3.01
C ILE A 27 14.66 4.85 1.48
N VAL A 28 15.29 5.88 0.93
CA VAL A 28 15.28 6.19 -0.51
C VAL A 28 16.55 5.67 -1.17
N ASN A 29 16.68 4.34 -1.23
CA ASN A 29 17.79 3.69 -1.91
C ASN A 29 17.36 2.31 -2.49
N PRO A 30 18.09 1.75 -3.48
CA PRO A 30 17.70 0.49 -4.14
C PRO A 30 17.70 -0.75 -3.24
N ARG A 31 18.29 -0.67 -2.04
CA ARG A 31 18.32 -1.75 -1.03
C ARG A 31 17.16 -1.69 -0.05
N THR A 32 16.39 -0.62 -0.05
CA THR A 32 15.20 -0.50 0.80
C THR A 32 13.93 -0.75 -0.01
N GLY A 33 13.20 -1.77 0.40
CA GLY A 33 11.99 -2.27 -0.25
C GLY A 33 10.77 -2.20 0.65
N LEU A 34 9.61 -2.53 0.07
CA LEU A 34 8.33 -2.50 0.74
C LEU A 34 7.46 -3.68 0.30
N ILE A 35 7.10 -4.52 1.27
CA ILE A 35 6.08 -5.56 1.12
C ILE A 35 5.00 -5.29 2.15
N ALA A 36 3.88 -4.74 1.69
CA ALA A 36 2.78 -4.36 2.58
C ALA A 36 1.46 -4.56 1.87
N GLY A 37 0.57 -5.37 2.46
CA GLY A 37 -0.71 -5.75 1.86
C GLY A 37 -1.89 -5.57 2.80
N SER A 38 -3.08 -5.72 2.25
CA SER A 38 -4.35 -5.78 2.99
C SER A 38 -5.16 -6.98 2.50
N GLY A 39 -6.00 -7.57 3.37
CA GLY A 39 -6.83 -8.71 2.99
C GLY A 39 -7.76 -8.42 1.81
N GLY A 40 -8.21 -7.16 1.69
CA GLY A 40 -8.87 -6.63 0.50
C GLY A 40 -8.60 -5.13 0.33
N PRO A 41 -8.96 -4.53 -0.82
CA PRO A 41 -8.80 -3.10 -1.06
C PRO A 41 -9.89 -2.28 -0.35
N SER A 42 -9.99 -0.98 -0.63
CA SER A 42 -11.03 -0.11 -0.05
C SER A 42 -12.41 -0.43 -0.61
N THR A 43 -13.14 -1.37 0.00
CA THR A 43 -14.52 -1.73 -0.37
C THR A 43 -15.48 -0.55 -0.35
N SER A 44 -15.31 0.39 0.59
CA SER A 44 -16.06 1.64 0.64
C SER A 44 -15.86 2.52 -0.61
N ALA A 45 -14.64 2.59 -1.14
CA ALA A 45 -14.35 3.34 -2.37
C ALA A 45 -14.92 2.64 -3.60
N MET A 46 -14.90 1.30 -3.63
CA MET A 46 -15.55 0.51 -4.69
C MET A 46 -17.06 0.75 -4.70
N LEU A 47 -17.71 0.70 -3.53
CA LEU A 47 -19.13 0.95 -3.40
C LEU A 47 -19.49 2.37 -3.84
N ALA A 48 -18.73 3.39 -3.40
CA ALA A 48 -18.97 4.78 -3.78
C ALA A 48 -18.82 4.99 -5.30
N ALA A 49 -17.82 4.37 -5.93
CA ALA A 49 -17.64 4.42 -7.38
C ALA A 49 -18.84 3.77 -8.11
N HIS A 50 -19.26 2.59 -7.67
CA HIS A 50 -20.42 1.90 -8.24
C HIS A 50 -21.71 2.74 -8.11
N GLN A 51 -22.00 3.25 -6.91
CA GLN A 51 -23.17 4.09 -6.65
C GLN A 51 -23.17 5.38 -7.48
N THR A 52 -22.00 5.95 -7.74
CA THR A 52 -21.87 7.13 -8.60
C THR A 52 -22.33 6.81 -10.02
N VAL A 53 -21.85 5.70 -10.61
CA VAL A 53 -22.27 5.30 -11.95
C VAL A 53 -23.75 4.95 -11.99
N LEU A 54 -24.25 4.22 -10.99
CA LEU A 54 -25.66 3.85 -10.91
C LEU A 54 -26.57 5.08 -10.85
N LYS A 55 -26.20 6.11 -10.09
CA LYS A 55 -26.98 7.35 -9.94
C LYS A 55 -26.88 8.28 -11.15
N THR A 56 -25.71 8.39 -11.78
CA THR A 56 -25.45 9.41 -12.81
C THR A 56 -25.37 8.86 -14.23
N GLY A 57 -25.36 7.54 -14.41
CA GLY A 57 -25.14 6.89 -15.71
C GLY A 57 -23.76 7.17 -16.33
N SER A 58 -22.77 7.65 -15.56
CA SER A 58 -21.53 8.18 -16.11
C SER A 58 -20.30 7.73 -15.34
N THR A 59 -19.44 6.94 -15.99
CA THR A 59 -18.15 6.49 -15.44
C THR A 59 -17.17 7.64 -15.20
N LYS A 60 -17.26 8.72 -15.99
CA LYS A 60 -16.45 9.93 -15.81
C LYS A 60 -16.61 10.56 -14.42
N ARG A 61 -17.77 10.37 -13.77
CA ARG A 61 -18.07 10.95 -12.45
C ARG A 61 -17.42 10.21 -11.28
N ILE A 62 -16.86 9.00 -11.48
CA ILE A 62 -16.07 8.29 -10.47
C ILE A 62 -14.85 9.13 -10.04
N GLY A 63 -14.30 9.91 -10.97
CA GLY A 63 -13.09 10.71 -10.76
C GLY A 63 -11.79 9.93 -10.96
N PRO A 64 -10.66 10.63 -11.12
CA PRO A 64 -9.40 10.03 -11.57
C PRO A 64 -8.61 9.28 -10.48
N PHE A 65 -9.07 9.33 -9.22
CA PHE A 65 -8.27 8.84 -8.07
C PHE A 65 -8.85 7.59 -7.40
N ALA A 66 -9.82 6.93 -8.03
CA ALA A 66 -10.44 5.72 -7.48
C ALA A 66 -9.51 4.50 -7.56
N VAL A 67 -8.81 4.32 -8.68
CA VAL A 67 -8.00 3.10 -8.94
C VAL A 67 -7.00 2.80 -7.82
N PRO A 68 -6.19 3.76 -7.33
CA PRO A 68 -5.23 3.47 -6.26
C PRO A 68 -5.87 3.12 -4.90
N LYS A 69 -7.16 3.40 -4.71
CA LYS A 69 -7.93 2.99 -3.52
C LYS A 69 -8.47 1.56 -3.66
N THR A 70 -8.79 1.14 -4.88
CA THR A 70 -9.55 -0.08 -5.15
C THR A 70 -8.70 -1.25 -5.64
N MET A 71 -7.45 -1.02 -6.06
CA MET A 71 -6.53 -2.11 -6.39
C MET A 71 -6.05 -2.86 -5.14
N CYS A 72 -5.86 -4.17 -5.23
CA CYS A 72 -5.40 -4.99 -4.10
C CYS A 72 -4.01 -4.57 -3.58
N SER A 73 -3.21 -3.91 -4.41
CA SER A 73 -1.91 -3.34 -4.04
C SER A 73 -2.01 -1.93 -3.40
N THR A 74 -3.21 -1.51 -2.95
CA THR A 74 -3.44 -0.15 -2.45
C THR A 74 -2.46 0.24 -1.34
N ILE A 75 -2.11 -0.67 -0.43
CA ILE A 75 -1.16 -0.37 0.65
C ILE A 75 0.24 -0.14 0.07
N SER A 76 0.84 -1.14 -0.59
CA SER A 76 2.22 -1.01 -1.07
C SER A 76 2.40 0.17 -2.04
N ALA A 77 1.46 0.40 -2.96
CA ALA A 77 1.57 1.48 -3.94
C ALA A 77 1.47 2.88 -3.32
N ASN A 78 0.55 3.09 -2.36
CA ASN A 78 0.42 4.39 -1.70
C ASN A 78 1.65 4.68 -0.83
N LEU A 79 2.12 3.69 -0.06
CA LEU A 79 3.29 3.86 0.81
C LEU A 79 4.58 4.06 -0.01
N SER A 80 4.85 3.18 -0.96
CA SER A 80 6.06 3.28 -1.81
C SER A 80 6.15 4.63 -2.52
N THR A 81 5.03 5.15 -3.02
CA THR A 81 4.97 6.47 -3.66
C THR A 81 5.20 7.60 -2.64
N ALA A 82 4.56 7.54 -1.48
CA ALA A 82 4.70 8.56 -0.44
C ALA A 82 6.11 8.63 0.17
N PHE A 83 6.75 7.47 0.38
CA PHE A 83 8.06 7.34 1.00
C PHE A 83 9.20 7.11 -0.02
N LYS A 84 8.92 7.30 -1.32
CA LYS A 84 9.89 7.22 -2.42
C LYS A 84 10.72 5.92 -2.45
N ILE A 85 10.15 4.79 -2.01
CA ILE A 85 10.82 3.48 -1.97
C ILE A 85 11.37 3.12 -3.36
N LYS A 86 12.62 2.64 -3.41
CA LYS A 86 13.34 2.35 -4.67
C LYS A 86 13.68 0.88 -4.89
N GLY A 87 13.64 0.06 -3.84
CA GLY A 87 13.80 -1.38 -3.93
C GLY A 87 12.53 -2.09 -4.37
N ILE A 88 12.33 -3.32 -3.88
CA ILE A 88 11.13 -4.10 -4.20
C ILE A 88 9.85 -3.40 -3.74
N ASN A 89 8.75 -3.58 -4.47
CA ASN A 89 7.46 -2.98 -4.13
C ASN A 89 6.31 -3.84 -4.64
N TYR A 90 5.61 -4.51 -3.72
CA TYR A 90 4.39 -5.26 -4.04
C TYR A 90 3.59 -5.57 -2.76
N SER A 91 2.40 -6.14 -2.95
CA SER A 91 1.53 -6.58 -1.87
C SER A 91 1.34 -8.09 -1.95
N ILE A 92 1.27 -8.74 -0.78
CA ILE A 92 0.74 -10.11 -0.64
C ILE A 92 -0.67 -9.99 -0.06
N THR A 93 -1.58 -10.90 -0.43
CA THR A 93 -2.87 -11.07 0.23
C THR A 93 -3.13 -12.55 0.46
N SER A 94 -3.57 -12.89 1.67
CA SER A 94 -3.90 -14.25 2.09
C SER A 94 -4.93 -14.23 3.21
N ALA A 95 -5.98 -13.42 3.05
CA ALA A 95 -7.00 -13.18 4.08
C ALA A 95 -6.35 -12.73 5.42
N CYS A 96 -6.65 -13.39 6.53
CA CYS A 96 -6.17 -13.00 7.86
C CYS A 96 -4.65 -13.12 8.02
N SER A 97 -3.97 -13.98 7.26
CA SER A 97 -2.51 -14.15 7.35
C SER A 97 -1.71 -13.17 6.49
N THR A 98 -2.37 -12.21 5.85
CA THR A 98 -1.76 -11.28 4.87
C THR A 98 -0.51 -10.59 5.40
N SER A 99 -0.58 -9.94 6.56
CA SER A 99 0.55 -9.21 7.13
C SER A 99 1.67 -10.14 7.59
N LEU A 100 1.33 -11.33 8.11
CA LEU A 100 2.31 -12.33 8.50
C LEU A 100 3.12 -12.81 7.30
N HIS A 101 2.47 -13.10 6.17
CA HIS A 101 3.19 -13.46 4.94
C HIS A 101 3.98 -12.30 4.34
N CYS A 102 3.51 -11.05 4.49
CA CYS A 102 4.30 -9.89 4.07
C CYS A 102 5.61 -9.80 4.86
N ILE A 103 5.55 -9.95 6.19
CA ILE A 103 6.74 -9.94 7.07
C ILE A 103 7.67 -11.11 6.75
N GLY A 104 7.14 -12.32 6.63
CA GLY A 104 7.92 -13.52 6.32
C GLY A 104 8.68 -13.38 5.00
N ASN A 105 7.98 -12.99 3.93
CA ASN A 105 8.63 -12.79 2.64
C ASN A 105 9.59 -11.59 2.66
N ALA A 106 9.33 -10.52 3.41
CA ALA A 106 10.30 -9.42 3.57
C ALA A 106 11.60 -9.90 4.22
N ALA A 107 11.50 -10.73 5.27
CA ALA A 107 12.66 -11.36 5.90
C ALA A 107 13.43 -12.26 4.93
N GLU A 108 12.74 -13.00 4.06
CA GLU A 108 13.37 -13.81 3.02
C GLU A 108 14.15 -12.95 2.00
N GLN A 109 13.64 -11.78 1.61
CA GLN A 109 14.36 -10.87 0.71
C GLN A 109 15.66 -10.35 1.33
N ILE A 110 15.64 -10.05 2.64
CA ILE A 110 16.83 -9.65 3.40
C ILE A 110 17.80 -10.83 3.49
N MET A 111 17.30 -12.02 3.88
CA MET A 111 18.11 -13.23 4.03
C MET A 111 18.81 -13.65 2.73
N MET A 112 18.13 -13.49 1.59
CA MET A 112 18.69 -13.78 0.26
C MET A 112 19.62 -12.66 -0.26
N GLY A 113 19.83 -11.57 0.49
CA GLY A 113 20.61 -10.43 0.05
C GLY A 113 19.99 -9.68 -1.14
N LYS A 114 18.68 -9.83 -1.37
CA LYS A 114 17.95 -9.11 -2.43
C LYS A 114 17.55 -7.70 -2.00
N GLN A 115 17.33 -7.49 -0.70
CA GLN A 115 17.14 -6.19 -0.04
C GLN A 115 18.12 -6.07 1.12
#